data_AF-A0A448YU59-F1
#
_entry.id   AF-A0A448YU59-F1
#
_cell.length_a   1.000
_cell.length_b   1.000
_cell.length_c   1.000
_cell.angle_alpha   90.00
_cell.angle_beta   90.00
_cell.angle_gamma   90.00
#
_symmetry.space_group_name_H-M   'P 1'
#
loop_
_entity.id
_entity.type
_entity.pdbx_description
1 polymer ?
#
loop_
_entity_poly.entity_id
_entity_poly.type
_entity_poly.pdbx_seq_one_letter_code
_entity_poly.pdbx_strand_id
1 'polypeptide(L)'
;MKFSAAVLIATVGSAAAFSGSSFSGLSLKAANNDSAMTMSATGMGVNGFGRIGRLVTRIMMEDDACDLKAINAGSATPEYMAYQYKYDTIHGKAKQTVEVDGDFLVLDGKKVQTSRCRDPKEVGWGALGADYVCESTGVFLTKEKAQAIIDGGAKKVIYSAPAKDDSQTIVMGVNQEDYDGSEDFISCASCTTNGLAPMVKAIHDEFVIEEALMTTVHAMTATQAVVDSSSRKDWRGGRAASGNIIPSSTGAAVAVTKVIPSLTGKITGMAFRVPTIDVSVVDLTCRLQKATTYEEICAHIKARSEGSQKGFLGYSDEPLVSTDFEGDLRSSIFDADAGIMLNPNFVKLVAWYDNEYGYSGRVVDLMKHVATVDAKVSA
;
A
#
# COMPACT_ATOMS: atom_id res chain seq x y z
N MET A 1 -30.72 -10.52 37.60
CA MET A 1 -31.44 -11.75 38.02
C MET A 1 -32.72 -11.31 38.76
N LYS A 2 -33.95 -11.68 38.41
CA LYS A 2 -34.51 -12.54 37.33
C LYS A 2 -35.84 -11.94 36.80
N PHE A 3 -36.28 -12.41 35.63
CA PHE A 3 -37.59 -12.24 34.94
C PHE A 3 -38.81 -12.73 35.81
N SER A 4 -40.11 -12.59 35.50
CA SER A 4 -40.93 -12.19 34.32
C SER A 4 -42.37 -11.80 34.81
N ALA A 5 -43.12 -10.84 34.24
CA ALA A 5 -44.03 -10.86 33.07
C ALA A 5 -45.47 -11.47 33.23
N ALA A 6 -46.51 -10.65 32.97
CA ALA A 6 -47.92 -10.91 32.52
C ALA A 6 -48.73 -9.59 32.75
N VAL A 7 -49.39 -8.87 31.81
CA VAL A 7 -50.26 -9.11 30.63
C VAL A 7 -51.75 -9.35 30.95
N LEU A 8 -52.59 -8.33 30.67
CA LEU A 8 -54.04 -8.38 30.34
C LEU A 8 -54.46 -7.01 29.73
N ILE A 9 -54.62 -6.86 28.40
CA ILE A 9 -55.86 -6.94 27.59
C ILE A 9 -57.00 -5.95 27.96
N ALA A 10 -57.30 -5.01 27.04
CA ALA A 10 -58.65 -4.53 26.71
C ALA A 10 -58.66 -3.85 25.32
N THR A 11 -59.78 -3.91 24.57
CA THR A 11 -59.87 -3.61 23.12
C THR A 11 -61.04 -2.71 22.73
N VAL A 12 -60.83 -1.75 21.80
CA VAL A 12 -61.82 -1.09 20.91
C VAL A 12 -61.09 -0.58 19.64
N GLY A 13 -61.61 -0.59 18.41
CA GLY A 13 -62.78 -1.32 17.89
C GLY A 13 -63.39 -0.80 16.57
N SER A 14 -62.84 -1.20 15.41
CA SER A 14 -63.49 -1.24 14.06
C SER A 14 -63.80 0.07 13.29
N ALA A 15 -63.47 0.11 11.97
CA ALA A 15 -64.47 0.23 10.89
C ALA A 15 -63.87 0.24 9.45
N ALA A 16 -64.51 -0.52 8.55
CA ALA A 16 -64.72 -0.33 7.10
C ALA A 16 -63.53 -0.08 6.13
N ALA A 17 -63.40 -0.98 5.16
CA ALA A 17 -62.68 -0.75 3.91
C ALA A 17 -63.54 -0.02 2.87
N PHE A 18 -62.91 0.78 2.00
CA PHE A 18 -63.48 1.16 0.70
C PHE A 18 -62.39 1.17 -0.36
N SER A 19 -62.66 0.52 -1.49
CA SER A 19 -61.71 0.33 -2.60
C SER A 19 -61.67 1.56 -3.51
N GLY A 20 -60.48 2.14 -3.70
CA GLY A 20 -60.21 3.15 -4.72
C GLY A 20 -59.09 2.68 -5.65
N SER A 21 -59.43 2.32 -6.89
CA SER A 21 -58.45 1.94 -7.91
C SER A 21 -57.79 3.17 -8.53
N SER A 22 -56.47 3.32 -8.38
CA SER A 22 -55.67 4.34 -9.08
C SER A 22 -54.52 3.69 -9.84
N PHE A 23 -54.53 3.83 -11.17
CA PHE A 23 -53.40 3.48 -12.03
C PHE A 23 -52.17 4.32 -11.65
N SER A 24 -51.07 3.68 -11.26
CA SER A 24 -49.74 4.30 -11.24
C SER A 24 -48.99 3.88 -12.50
N GLY A 25 -48.81 4.83 -13.43
CA GLY A 25 -47.99 4.61 -14.62
C GLY A 25 -46.53 4.36 -14.22
N LEU A 26 -45.94 3.28 -14.72
CA LEU A 26 -44.51 3.01 -14.61
C LEU A 26 -43.74 4.08 -15.40
N SER A 27 -43.19 5.06 -14.70
CA SER A 27 -42.17 5.94 -15.26
C SER A 27 -40.88 5.13 -15.44
N LEU A 28 -40.68 4.62 -16.65
CA LEU A 28 -39.40 4.10 -17.11
C LEU A 28 -38.39 5.26 -17.12
N LYS A 29 -37.64 5.40 -16.01
CA LYS A 29 -36.40 6.17 -16.04
C LYS A 29 -35.49 5.53 -17.07
N ALA A 30 -34.96 6.35 -17.98
CA ALA A 30 -33.94 5.91 -18.91
C ALA A 30 -32.77 5.32 -18.11
N ALA A 31 -32.33 4.11 -18.48
CA ALA A 31 -31.09 3.57 -17.99
C ALA A 31 -29.95 4.44 -18.56
N ASN A 32 -29.13 5.01 -17.69
CA ASN A 32 -27.80 5.42 -18.13
C ASN A 32 -27.07 4.14 -18.53
N ASN A 33 -26.80 3.99 -19.83
CA ASN A 33 -25.82 3.02 -20.32
C ASN A 33 -24.40 3.54 -20.01
N ASP A 34 -24.10 3.72 -18.72
CA ASP A 34 -22.75 3.55 -18.24
C ASP A 34 -22.53 2.04 -18.18
N SER A 35 -22.16 1.46 -19.32
CA SER A 35 -21.65 0.09 -19.38
C SER A 35 -20.27 0.06 -18.72
N ALA A 36 -20.25 0.19 -17.39
CA ALA A 36 -19.16 -0.33 -16.59
C ALA A 36 -19.04 -1.80 -16.95
N MET A 37 -18.00 -2.15 -17.71
CA MET A 37 -17.66 -3.56 -17.86
C MET A 37 -17.47 -4.11 -16.46
N THR A 38 -18.23 -5.15 -16.13
CA THR A 38 -18.03 -5.92 -14.90
C THR A 38 -16.70 -6.64 -15.05
N MET A 39 -15.61 -5.93 -14.79
CA MET A 39 -14.26 -6.46 -14.79
C MET A 39 -14.25 -7.65 -13.84
N SER A 40 -13.95 -8.83 -14.36
CA SER A 40 -13.69 -10.00 -13.51
C SER A 40 -12.58 -9.66 -12.52
N ALA A 41 -12.71 -10.14 -11.29
CA ALA A 41 -11.68 -9.94 -10.26
C ALA A 41 -10.29 -10.33 -10.82
N THR A 42 -9.31 -9.47 -10.56
CA THR A 42 -7.99 -9.54 -11.19
C THR A 42 -7.24 -10.74 -10.63
N GLY A 43 -6.81 -11.66 -11.50
CA GLY A 43 -6.00 -12.82 -11.12
C GLY A 43 -4.62 -12.40 -10.63
N MET A 44 -4.34 -12.63 -9.35
CA MET A 44 -3.13 -12.14 -8.68
C MET A 44 -2.30 -13.25 -8.04
N GLY A 45 -0.99 -13.05 -7.97
CA GLY A 45 -0.04 -13.93 -7.29
C GLY A 45 0.96 -13.19 -6.40
N VAL A 46 1.56 -13.90 -5.43
CA VAL A 46 2.56 -13.36 -4.52
C VAL A 46 3.82 -14.24 -4.53
N ASN A 47 4.96 -13.69 -4.94
CA ASN A 47 6.27 -14.32 -4.82
C ASN A 47 6.99 -13.76 -3.58
N GLY A 48 7.22 -14.63 -2.58
CA GLY A 48 7.79 -14.30 -1.28
C GLY A 48 6.74 -14.04 -0.20
N PHE A 49 6.62 -14.92 0.80
CA PHE A 49 5.64 -14.76 1.90
C PHE A 49 6.22 -14.03 3.13
N GLY A 50 6.97 -12.95 2.86
CA GLY A 50 7.60 -12.08 3.86
C GLY A 50 6.60 -11.15 4.57
N ARG A 51 7.09 -10.07 5.22
CA ARG A 51 6.23 -9.03 5.82
C ARG A 51 5.25 -8.47 4.79
N ILE A 52 5.78 -7.89 3.70
CA ILE A 52 5.00 -7.32 2.61
C ILE A 52 4.09 -8.37 1.95
N GLY A 53 4.61 -9.52 1.52
CA GLY A 53 3.81 -10.57 0.87
C GLY A 53 2.60 -11.05 1.69
N ARG A 54 2.73 -11.13 3.03
CA ARG A 54 1.59 -11.47 3.90
C ARG A 54 0.57 -10.34 4.03
N LEU A 55 1.00 -9.08 4.07
CA LEU A 55 0.07 -7.94 4.15
C LEU A 55 -0.61 -7.68 2.80
N VAL A 56 0.11 -7.79 1.69
CA VAL A 56 -0.45 -7.83 0.33
C VAL A 56 -1.50 -8.94 0.23
N THR A 57 -1.22 -10.14 0.74
CA THR A 57 -2.21 -11.24 0.83
C THR A 57 -3.43 -10.84 1.66
N ARG A 58 -3.26 -10.25 2.85
CA ARG A 58 -4.37 -9.79 3.70
C ARG A 58 -5.26 -8.77 2.98
N ILE A 59 -4.66 -7.80 2.31
CA ILE A 59 -5.37 -6.73 1.58
C ILE A 59 -6.11 -7.29 0.36
N MET A 60 -5.48 -8.17 -0.43
CA MET A 60 -6.13 -8.88 -1.54
C MET A 60 -7.33 -9.74 -1.07
N MET A 61 -7.26 -10.30 0.14
CA MET A 61 -8.36 -11.09 0.71
C MET A 61 -9.53 -10.24 1.24
N GLU A 62 -9.32 -8.94 1.47
CA GLU A 62 -10.35 -7.98 1.90
C GLU A 62 -10.92 -7.14 0.72
N ASP A 63 -10.41 -7.31 -0.51
CA ASP A 63 -10.83 -6.57 -1.72
C ASP A 63 -11.41 -7.53 -2.80
N ASP A 64 -12.72 -7.45 -3.05
CA ASP A 64 -13.40 -8.30 -4.05
C ASP A 64 -12.96 -8.05 -5.51
N ALA A 65 -12.21 -6.98 -5.79
CA ALA A 65 -11.58 -6.79 -7.10
C ALA A 65 -10.31 -7.64 -7.28
N CYS A 66 -9.82 -8.30 -6.22
CA CYS A 66 -8.65 -9.16 -6.22
C CYS A 66 -9.03 -10.65 -6.15
N ASP A 67 -8.43 -11.46 -7.02
CA ASP A 67 -8.60 -12.91 -7.04
C ASP A 67 -7.22 -13.57 -6.85
N LEU A 68 -6.84 -13.78 -5.58
CA LEU A 68 -5.55 -14.34 -5.21
C LEU A 68 -5.50 -15.84 -5.56
N LYS A 69 -4.67 -16.18 -6.56
CA LYS A 69 -4.53 -17.54 -7.09
C LYS A 69 -3.41 -18.33 -6.44
N ALA A 70 -2.25 -17.70 -6.24
CA ALA A 70 -1.01 -18.41 -5.96
C ALA A 70 -0.06 -17.64 -5.02
N ILE A 71 0.59 -18.36 -4.11
CA ILE A 71 1.65 -17.84 -3.23
C ILE A 71 2.87 -18.76 -3.29
N ASN A 72 4.02 -18.25 -3.76
CA ASN A 72 5.30 -18.95 -3.63
C ASN A 72 6.03 -18.46 -2.37
N ALA A 73 6.25 -19.34 -1.40
CA ALA A 73 6.83 -18.99 -0.10
C ALA A 73 8.30 -19.45 0.08
N GLY A 74 8.91 -20.03 -0.95
CA GLY A 74 10.31 -20.46 -0.97
C GLY A 74 10.61 -21.65 -0.07
N SER A 75 10.60 -21.48 1.26
CA SER A 75 10.91 -22.54 2.23
C SER A 75 9.84 -22.81 3.29
N ALA A 76 8.85 -21.93 3.46
CA ALA A 76 7.76 -22.13 4.42
C ALA A 76 6.79 -23.21 3.92
N THR A 77 6.40 -24.15 4.79
CA THR A 77 5.35 -25.13 4.49
C THR A 77 3.96 -24.46 4.59
N PRO A 78 2.90 -25.06 4.01
CA PRO A 78 1.54 -24.52 4.13
C PRO A 78 1.10 -24.30 5.59
N GLU A 79 1.46 -25.19 6.51
CA GLU A 79 1.16 -25.07 7.94
C GLU A 79 1.90 -23.90 8.59
N TYR A 80 3.16 -23.66 8.20
CA TYR A 80 3.92 -22.52 8.72
C TYR A 80 3.45 -21.20 8.10
N MET A 81 3.05 -21.19 6.82
CA MET A 81 2.38 -20.05 6.19
C MET A 81 1.08 -19.72 6.91
N ALA A 82 0.23 -20.72 7.21
CA ALA A 82 -1.00 -20.53 7.98
C ALA A 82 -0.74 -19.94 9.36
N TYR A 83 0.30 -20.42 10.08
CA TYR A 83 0.72 -19.84 11.36
C TYR A 83 1.15 -18.37 11.21
N GLN A 84 2.04 -18.06 10.26
CA GLN A 84 2.57 -16.71 10.02
C GLN A 84 1.51 -15.72 9.52
N TYR A 85 0.49 -16.19 8.80
CA TYR A 85 -0.63 -15.37 8.37
C TYR A 85 -1.60 -15.09 9.52
N LYS A 86 -1.91 -16.13 10.32
CA LYS A 86 -2.87 -16.08 11.43
C LYS A 86 -2.39 -15.24 12.61
N TYR A 87 -1.09 -15.17 12.87
CA TYR A 87 -0.51 -14.44 13.99
C TYR A 87 0.55 -13.44 13.51
N ASP A 88 0.21 -12.15 13.51
CA ASP A 88 1.17 -11.07 13.32
C ASP A 88 1.34 -10.26 14.63
N THR A 89 2.58 -9.86 14.93
CA THR A 89 2.91 -9.09 16.15
C THR A 89 2.44 -7.65 16.07
N ILE A 90 2.43 -7.06 14.87
CA ILE A 90 2.05 -5.66 14.64
C ILE A 90 0.57 -5.64 14.27
N HIS A 91 0.23 -6.18 13.09
CA HIS A 91 -1.14 -6.12 12.55
C HIS A 91 -2.07 -7.20 13.13
N GLY A 92 -1.77 -7.70 14.33
CA GLY A 92 -2.60 -8.63 15.09
C GLY A 92 -2.94 -9.96 14.40
N LYS A 93 -3.98 -10.61 14.95
CA LYS A 93 -4.49 -11.88 14.41
C LYS A 93 -5.27 -11.65 13.12
N ALA A 94 -5.17 -12.59 12.18
CA ALA A 94 -6.04 -12.59 11.01
C ALA A 94 -7.51 -12.65 11.44
N LYS A 95 -8.36 -11.86 10.77
CA LYS A 95 -9.82 -11.85 10.98
C LYS A 95 -10.49 -13.04 10.28
N GLN A 96 -9.92 -13.49 9.16
CA GLN A 96 -10.39 -14.62 8.36
C GLN A 96 -10.20 -15.96 9.08
N THR A 97 -10.95 -16.98 8.66
CA THR A 97 -10.56 -18.37 8.90
C THR A 97 -9.26 -18.68 8.14
N VAL A 98 -8.41 -19.50 8.75
CA VAL A 98 -7.09 -19.85 8.20
C VAL A 98 -6.88 -21.34 8.43
N GLU A 99 -6.95 -22.10 7.34
CA GLU A 99 -6.87 -23.56 7.30
C GLU A 99 -5.87 -24.01 6.23
N VAL A 100 -5.53 -25.30 6.23
CA VAL A 100 -4.58 -25.92 5.27
C VAL A 100 -5.21 -27.17 4.72
N ASP A 101 -5.10 -27.35 3.40
CA ASP A 101 -5.56 -28.54 2.69
C ASP A 101 -4.49 -28.97 1.67
N GLY A 102 -3.59 -29.87 2.07
CA GLY A 102 -2.43 -30.25 1.27
C GLY A 102 -1.53 -29.05 0.97
N ASP A 103 -1.23 -28.81 -0.32
CA ASP A 103 -0.47 -27.64 -0.78
C ASP A 103 -1.32 -26.36 -0.94
N PHE A 104 -2.56 -26.33 -0.42
CA PHE A 104 -3.41 -25.13 -0.41
C PHE A 104 -3.46 -24.46 0.97
N LEU A 105 -3.38 -23.13 0.96
CA LEU A 105 -3.80 -22.29 2.07
C LEU A 105 -5.28 -21.93 1.84
N VAL A 106 -6.13 -22.14 2.85
CA VAL A 106 -7.57 -21.88 2.75
C VAL A 106 -7.91 -20.69 3.64
N LEU A 107 -8.31 -19.57 3.02
CA LEU A 107 -8.59 -18.29 3.66
C LEU A 107 -10.05 -17.91 3.43
N ASP A 108 -10.87 -17.85 4.49
CA ASP A 108 -12.34 -17.68 4.39
C ASP A 108 -12.99 -18.61 3.36
N GLY A 109 -12.51 -19.87 3.29
CA GLY A 109 -12.97 -20.89 2.34
C GLY A 109 -12.43 -20.74 0.90
N LYS A 110 -11.78 -19.62 0.54
CA LYS A 110 -11.07 -19.47 -0.74
C LYS A 110 -9.78 -20.32 -0.69
N LYS A 111 -9.63 -21.29 -1.60
CA LYS A 111 -8.39 -22.07 -1.73
C LYS A 111 -7.36 -21.32 -2.57
N VAL A 112 -6.18 -21.08 -2.00
CA VAL A 112 -5.04 -20.44 -2.66
C VAL A 112 -3.92 -21.48 -2.82
N GLN A 113 -3.43 -21.68 -4.04
CA GLN A 113 -2.32 -22.60 -4.30
C GLN A 113 -1.06 -22.07 -3.62
N THR A 114 -0.37 -22.90 -2.85
CA THR A 114 0.96 -22.56 -2.33
C THR A 114 2.06 -23.31 -3.08
N SER A 115 3.25 -22.74 -3.14
CA SER A 115 4.44 -23.38 -3.72
C SER A 115 5.70 -22.98 -2.97
N ARG A 116 6.78 -23.74 -3.23
CA ARG A 116 8.11 -23.60 -2.61
C ARG A 116 9.21 -23.64 -3.66
N CYS A 117 8.89 -23.15 -4.86
CA CYS A 117 9.78 -23.19 -6.02
C CYS A 117 10.93 -22.21 -5.84
N ARG A 118 12.16 -22.66 -6.13
CA ARG A 118 13.35 -21.79 -6.12
C ARG A 118 13.46 -20.98 -7.40
N ASP A 119 13.10 -21.59 -8.53
CA ASP A 119 12.89 -20.89 -9.78
C ASP A 119 11.41 -20.46 -9.84
N PRO A 120 11.09 -19.15 -9.91
CA PRO A 120 9.71 -18.68 -10.02
C PRO A 120 8.95 -19.20 -11.24
N LYS A 121 9.65 -19.69 -12.28
CA LYS A 121 9.03 -20.28 -13.48
C LYS A 121 8.27 -21.57 -13.20
N GLU A 122 8.78 -22.39 -12.28
CA GLU A 122 8.20 -23.69 -11.91
C GLU A 122 6.83 -23.58 -11.24
N VAL A 123 6.43 -22.37 -10.79
CA VAL A 123 5.12 -22.12 -10.17
C VAL A 123 3.98 -22.22 -11.18
N GLY A 124 4.23 -21.96 -12.46
CA GLY A 124 3.20 -22.03 -13.51
C GLY A 124 2.09 -20.99 -13.35
N TRP A 125 2.43 -19.76 -12.95
CA TRP A 125 1.51 -18.64 -12.68
C TRP A 125 0.35 -18.52 -13.67
N GLY A 126 0.61 -18.58 -14.98
CA GLY A 126 -0.44 -18.45 -16.00
C GLY A 126 -1.45 -19.59 -16.00
N ALA A 127 -1.02 -20.82 -15.70
CA ALA A 127 -1.90 -21.98 -15.57
C ALA A 127 -2.79 -21.92 -14.31
N LEU A 128 -2.37 -21.15 -13.30
CA LEU A 128 -3.13 -20.85 -12.09
C LEU A 128 -4.04 -19.60 -12.26
N GLY A 129 -3.91 -18.87 -13.37
CA GLY A 129 -4.58 -17.58 -13.60
C GLY A 129 -4.00 -16.41 -12.81
N ALA A 130 -2.76 -16.52 -12.34
CA ALA A 130 -2.05 -15.47 -11.62
C ALA A 130 -1.37 -14.50 -12.61
N ASP A 131 -2.19 -13.67 -13.26
CA ASP A 131 -1.75 -12.72 -14.31
C ASP A 131 -0.80 -11.64 -13.77
N TYR A 132 -1.08 -11.08 -12.59
CA TYR A 132 -0.30 -9.99 -11.99
C TYR A 132 0.40 -10.50 -10.73
N VAL A 133 1.73 -10.48 -10.70
CA VAL A 133 2.51 -11.06 -9.60
C VAL A 133 3.24 -9.98 -8.79
N CYS A 134 2.97 -9.95 -7.49
CA CYS A 134 3.76 -9.19 -6.52
C CYS A 134 5.08 -9.90 -6.25
N GLU A 135 6.20 -9.33 -6.72
CA GLU A 135 7.55 -9.79 -6.41
C GLU A 135 8.04 -9.12 -5.11
N SER A 136 8.01 -9.88 -4.02
CA SER A 136 8.32 -9.40 -2.66
C SER A 136 9.40 -10.23 -1.94
N THR A 137 10.20 -11.01 -2.68
CA THR A 137 11.39 -11.68 -2.15
C THR A 137 12.56 -10.71 -1.92
N GLY A 138 12.59 -9.59 -2.67
CA GLY A 138 13.71 -8.65 -2.71
C GLY A 138 14.92 -9.12 -3.52
N VAL A 139 14.82 -10.28 -4.19
CA VAL A 139 15.89 -10.90 -4.99
C VAL A 139 15.75 -10.56 -6.47
N PHE A 140 14.54 -10.72 -7.03
CA PHE A 140 14.25 -10.59 -8.46
C PHE A 140 13.86 -9.15 -8.85
N LEU A 141 14.74 -8.19 -8.55
CA LEU A 141 14.50 -6.74 -8.73
C LEU A 141 15.09 -6.16 -10.04
N THR A 142 15.20 -6.98 -11.08
CA THR A 142 15.57 -6.57 -12.45
C THR A 142 14.80 -7.38 -13.47
N LYS A 143 14.53 -6.81 -14.66
CA LYS A 143 13.82 -7.45 -15.78
C LYS A 143 14.39 -8.84 -16.06
N GLU A 144 15.70 -8.94 -16.24
CA GLU A 144 16.45 -10.20 -16.43
C GLU A 144 16.14 -11.27 -15.36
N LYS A 145 16.04 -10.88 -14.09
CA LYS A 145 15.82 -11.83 -12.98
C LYS A 145 14.35 -12.18 -12.79
N ALA A 146 13.47 -11.20 -12.99
CA ALA A 146 12.03 -11.37 -12.88
C ALA A 146 11.42 -12.06 -14.10
N GLN A 147 12.14 -12.14 -15.23
CA GLN A 147 11.71 -12.82 -16.45
C GLN A 147 11.20 -14.25 -16.19
N ALA A 148 11.78 -14.98 -15.23
CA ALA A 148 11.31 -16.30 -14.81
C ALA A 148 9.81 -16.33 -14.41
N ILE A 149 9.27 -15.24 -13.87
CA ILE A 149 7.86 -15.13 -13.48
C ILE A 149 6.96 -15.01 -14.72
N ILE A 150 7.35 -14.18 -15.69
CA ILE A 150 6.67 -14.03 -17.00
C ILE A 150 6.77 -15.34 -17.80
N ASP A 151 7.93 -15.98 -17.81
CA ASP A 151 8.18 -17.31 -18.38
C ASP A 151 7.33 -18.42 -17.74
N GLY A 152 6.86 -18.22 -16.50
CA GLY A 152 5.87 -19.06 -15.82
C GLY A 152 4.42 -18.76 -16.20
N GLY A 153 4.19 -17.82 -17.12
CA GLY A 153 2.88 -17.45 -17.66
C GLY A 153 2.19 -16.27 -16.98
N ALA A 154 2.85 -15.54 -16.08
CA ALA A 154 2.33 -14.26 -15.61
C ALA A 154 2.39 -13.21 -16.73
N LYS A 155 1.50 -12.22 -16.70
CA LYS A 155 1.48 -11.09 -17.64
C LYS A 155 2.37 -9.93 -17.20
N LYS A 156 2.33 -9.57 -15.91
CA LYS A 156 3.05 -8.42 -15.36
C LYS A 156 3.64 -8.74 -13.99
N VAL A 157 4.81 -8.15 -13.68
CA VAL A 157 5.48 -8.27 -12.38
C VAL A 157 5.57 -6.91 -11.71
N ILE A 158 5.07 -6.83 -10.48
CA ILE A 158 5.11 -5.63 -9.64
C ILE A 158 6.15 -5.85 -8.54
N TYR A 159 7.26 -5.12 -8.58
CA TYR A 159 8.30 -5.18 -7.54
C TYR A 159 7.84 -4.44 -6.28
N SER A 160 7.84 -5.13 -5.13
CA SER A 160 7.61 -4.53 -3.80
C SER A 160 8.88 -3.91 -3.20
N ALA A 161 9.77 -3.39 -4.06
CA ALA A 161 10.97 -2.64 -3.71
C ALA A 161 11.43 -1.83 -4.95
N PRO A 162 12.33 -0.83 -4.79
CA PRO A 162 12.90 -0.13 -5.93
C PRO A 162 13.61 -1.08 -6.91
N ALA A 163 13.29 -0.93 -8.19
CA ALA A 163 14.02 -1.61 -9.27
C ALA A 163 15.52 -1.32 -9.22
N LYS A 164 16.33 -2.30 -9.61
CA LYS A 164 17.80 -2.19 -9.74
C LYS A 164 18.24 -1.94 -11.19
N ASP A 165 17.30 -1.63 -12.06
CA ASP A 165 17.48 -1.28 -13.48
C ASP A 165 16.54 -0.12 -13.88
N ASP A 166 16.16 -0.06 -15.16
CA ASP A 166 15.32 0.97 -15.77
C ASP A 166 13.81 0.73 -15.65
N SER A 167 13.37 -0.39 -15.04
CA SER A 167 11.94 -0.72 -14.87
C SER A 167 11.15 0.46 -14.32
N GLN A 168 10.02 0.79 -14.97
CA GLN A 168 9.26 2.00 -14.67
C GLN A 168 8.86 2.04 -13.19
N THR A 169 9.01 3.21 -12.57
CA THR A 169 8.65 3.41 -11.17
C THR A 169 7.35 4.20 -11.09
N ILE A 170 6.34 3.63 -10.44
CA ILE A 170 5.03 4.25 -10.25
C ILE A 170 4.76 4.40 -8.75
N VAL A 171 4.22 5.56 -8.37
CA VAL A 171 3.67 5.82 -7.04
C VAL A 171 2.21 6.29 -7.20
N MET A 172 1.28 5.53 -6.62
CA MET A 172 -0.14 5.85 -6.67
C MET A 172 -0.45 7.13 -5.88
N GLY A 173 -1.27 8.00 -6.46
CA GLY A 173 -1.54 9.36 -5.98
C GLY A 173 -0.45 10.37 -6.39
N VAL A 174 0.45 10.01 -7.30
CA VAL A 174 1.58 10.86 -7.75
C VAL A 174 1.75 10.86 -9.27
N ASN A 175 1.92 9.69 -9.89
CA ASN A 175 2.25 9.56 -11.32
C ASN A 175 1.70 8.29 -12.00
N GLN A 176 0.65 7.66 -11.44
CA GLN A 176 0.06 6.44 -12.00
C GLN A 176 -0.43 6.58 -13.46
N GLU A 177 -0.75 7.80 -13.88
CA GLU A 177 -1.06 8.17 -15.26
C GLU A 177 0.09 7.98 -16.26
N ASP A 178 1.35 7.86 -15.79
CA ASP A 178 2.52 7.59 -16.64
C ASP A 178 2.56 6.13 -17.14
N TYR A 179 1.76 5.22 -16.57
CA TYR A 179 1.69 3.83 -17.01
C TYR A 179 0.75 3.67 -18.22
N ASP A 180 1.31 3.25 -19.34
CA ASP A 180 0.61 3.13 -20.64
C ASP A 180 0.35 1.67 -21.09
N GLY A 181 0.69 0.68 -20.26
CA GLY A 181 0.59 -0.75 -20.57
C GLY A 181 1.84 -1.37 -21.22
N SER A 182 2.82 -0.55 -21.64
CA SER A 182 3.99 -1.04 -22.40
C SER A 182 5.02 -1.81 -21.58
N GLU A 183 5.19 -1.48 -20.29
CA GLU A 183 6.15 -2.14 -19.41
C GLU A 183 5.55 -3.38 -18.73
N ASP A 184 6.29 -4.49 -18.73
CA ASP A 184 5.92 -5.74 -18.06
C ASP A 184 6.42 -5.81 -16.60
N PHE A 185 7.39 -4.96 -16.26
CA PHE A 185 8.07 -4.93 -14.97
C PHE A 185 7.95 -3.54 -14.35
N ILE A 186 7.16 -3.42 -13.28
CA ILE A 186 6.83 -2.13 -12.66
C ILE A 186 7.30 -2.11 -11.20
N SER A 187 8.05 -1.08 -10.82
CA SER A 187 8.51 -0.86 -9.45
C SER A 187 7.52 0.01 -8.67
N CYS A 188 6.98 -0.52 -7.58
CA CYS A 188 6.16 0.24 -6.61
C CYS A 188 7.01 1.18 -5.72
N ALA A 189 8.24 1.50 -6.13
CA ALA A 189 9.24 2.26 -5.39
C ALA A 189 9.55 1.65 -4.00
N SER A 190 9.82 2.48 -2.99
CA SER A 190 9.98 2.07 -1.60
C SER A 190 8.86 2.61 -0.71
N CYS A 191 8.68 2.04 0.48
CA CYS A 191 7.80 2.59 1.51
C CYS A 191 8.10 4.07 1.79
N THR A 192 9.36 4.47 2.00
CA THR A 192 9.75 5.88 2.18
C THR A 192 9.44 6.75 0.95
N THR A 193 9.57 6.23 -0.27
CA THR A 193 9.20 7.01 -1.48
C THR A 193 7.69 7.24 -1.53
N ASN A 194 6.88 6.24 -1.16
CA ASN A 194 5.42 6.38 -1.05
C ASN A 194 5.00 7.27 0.13
N GLY A 195 5.74 7.23 1.25
CA GLY A 195 5.56 8.11 2.41
C GLY A 195 5.95 9.57 2.18
N LEU A 196 6.71 9.85 1.12
CA LEU A 196 7.24 11.18 0.82
C LEU A 196 6.58 11.83 -0.41
N ALA A 197 6.43 11.07 -1.50
CA ALA A 197 6.07 11.63 -2.80
C ALA A 197 4.67 12.29 -2.86
N PRO A 198 3.60 11.79 -2.20
CA PRO A 198 2.30 12.45 -2.20
C PRO A 198 2.34 13.85 -1.58
N MET A 199 2.98 14.01 -0.41
CA MET A 199 3.21 15.30 0.23
C MET A 199 4.12 16.19 -0.61
N VAL A 200 5.24 15.66 -1.11
CA VAL A 200 6.17 16.42 -1.96
C VAL A 200 5.48 16.93 -3.22
N LYS A 201 4.62 16.12 -3.86
CA LYS A 201 3.82 16.55 -5.02
C LYS A 201 2.86 17.67 -4.65
N ALA A 202 2.08 17.52 -3.57
CA ALA A 202 1.17 18.56 -3.09
C ALA A 202 1.89 19.91 -2.90
N ILE A 203 3.06 19.90 -2.25
CA ILE A 203 3.85 21.11 -2.00
C ILE A 203 4.52 21.65 -3.27
N HIS A 204 5.10 20.79 -4.11
CA HIS A 204 5.80 21.22 -5.31
C HIS A 204 4.86 21.78 -6.38
N ASP A 205 3.65 21.20 -6.55
CA ASP A 205 2.63 21.65 -7.50
C ASP A 205 2.17 23.10 -7.20
N GLU A 206 2.21 23.56 -5.94
CA GLU A 206 1.68 24.87 -5.49
C GLU A 206 2.76 25.91 -5.12
N PHE A 207 3.81 25.49 -4.39
CA PHE A 207 4.81 26.41 -3.83
C PHE A 207 6.19 26.34 -4.52
N VAL A 208 6.38 25.34 -5.38
CA VAL A 208 7.63 25.00 -6.09
C VAL A 208 8.82 24.87 -5.15
N ILE A 209 9.13 23.63 -4.76
CA ILE A 209 10.37 23.30 -4.05
C ILE A 209 11.59 23.64 -4.92
N GLU A 210 12.48 24.47 -4.39
CA GLU A 210 13.75 24.86 -4.99
C GLU A 210 14.86 23.87 -4.64
N GLU A 211 14.98 23.51 -3.36
CA GLU A 211 15.90 22.50 -2.83
C GLU A 211 15.34 21.87 -1.55
N ALA A 212 15.68 20.62 -1.29
CA ALA A 212 15.17 19.87 -0.14
C ALA A 212 16.12 18.75 0.35
N LEU A 213 16.16 18.57 1.66
CA LEU A 213 16.80 17.44 2.33
C LEU A 213 15.75 16.66 3.13
N MET A 214 15.72 15.35 2.94
CA MET A 214 14.85 14.44 3.67
C MET A 214 15.63 13.59 4.67
N THR A 215 15.08 13.45 5.88
CA THR A 215 15.48 12.41 6.82
C THR A 215 14.27 11.52 7.09
N THR A 216 14.40 10.20 6.96
CA THR A 216 13.38 9.29 7.48
C THR A 216 13.84 8.68 8.80
N VAL A 217 13.04 8.86 9.85
CA VAL A 217 13.16 8.10 11.09
C VAL A 217 12.29 6.87 10.91
N HIS A 218 12.94 5.72 10.74
CA HIS A 218 12.32 4.54 10.15
C HIS A 218 12.41 3.34 11.10
N ALA A 219 11.31 2.58 11.21
CA ALA A 219 11.28 1.31 11.92
C ALA A 219 12.39 0.34 11.49
N MET A 220 12.67 -0.62 12.38
CA MET A 220 13.52 -1.76 12.11
C MET A 220 12.93 -2.60 10.96
N THR A 221 13.78 -3.29 10.22
CA THR A 221 13.35 -4.20 9.14
C THR A 221 13.99 -5.57 9.27
N ALA A 222 13.42 -6.58 8.61
CA ALA A 222 13.94 -7.95 8.56
C ALA A 222 15.37 -8.08 7.96
N THR A 223 15.98 -6.98 7.48
CA THR A 223 17.38 -6.95 7.01
C THR A 223 18.39 -6.58 8.10
N GLN A 224 17.93 -6.13 9.27
CA GLN A 224 18.77 -5.77 10.42
C GLN A 224 18.90 -6.93 11.41
N ALA A 225 19.95 -6.88 12.23
CA ALA A 225 20.28 -7.95 13.16
C ALA A 225 19.67 -7.73 14.56
N VAL A 226 19.26 -8.80 15.23
CA VAL A 226 18.75 -8.77 16.62
C VAL A 226 19.87 -8.42 17.61
N VAL A 227 21.08 -8.90 17.35
CA VAL A 227 22.33 -8.61 18.08
C VAL A 227 23.42 -8.23 17.08
N ASP A 228 24.54 -7.69 17.55
CA ASP A 228 25.66 -7.32 16.67
C ASP A 228 26.14 -8.52 15.81
N SER A 229 25.99 -8.43 14.48
CA SER A 229 26.33 -9.48 13.52
C SER A 229 26.78 -8.91 12.17
N SER A 230 27.25 -9.79 11.28
CA SER A 230 27.55 -9.43 9.88
C SER A 230 26.28 -8.97 9.15
N SER A 231 26.36 -7.85 8.45
CA SER A 231 25.32 -7.32 7.57
C SER A 231 25.69 -7.51 6.10
N ARG A 232 24.67 -7.75 5.26
CA ARG A 232 24.83 -7.95 3.80
C ARG A 232 24.79 -6.65 2.99
N LYS A 233 24.52 -5.50 3.63
CA LYS A 233 24.28 -4.20 2.97
C LYS A 233 25.29 -3.14 3.38
N ASP A 234 25.40 -2.88 4.68
CA ASP A 234 26.30 -1.87 5.25
C ASP A 234 26.71 -2.24 6.69
N TRP A 235 27.85 -1.76 7.18
CA TRP A 235 28.39 -2.15 8.49
C TRP A 235 27.51 -1.71 9.67
N ARG A 236 26.74 -0.62 9.54
CA ARG A 236 25.95 -0.07 10.64
C ARG A 236 24.66 -0.86 10.86
N GLY A 237 24.03 -1.34 9.78
CA GLY A 237 22.88 -2.24 9.83
C GLY A 237 23.17 -3.62 10.45
N GLY A 238 24.44 -3.96 10.69
CA GLY A 238 24.84 -5.14 11.45
C GLY A 238 24.78 -4.96 12.97
N ARG A 239 24.58 -3.74 13.48
CA ARG A 239 24.43 -3.49 14.93
C ARG A 239 23.03 -3.88 15.42
N ALA A 240 22.92 -4.29 16.68
CA ALA A 240 21.68 -4.70 17.33
C ALA A 240 20.56 -3.68 17.14
N ALA A 241 19.53 -4.04 16.37
CA ALA A 241 18.53 -3.10 15.85
C ALA A 241 17.71 -2.43 16.96
N SER A 242 17.29 -3.19 17.97
CA SER A 242 16.48 -2.69 19.09
C SER A 242 17.27 -1.90 20.14
N GLY A 243 18.60 -1.84 20.02
CA GLY A 243 19.49 -1.16 20.97
C GLY A 243 20.16 0.10 20.43
N ASN A 244 19.89 0.52 19.19
CA ASN A 244 20.64 1.60 18.53
C ASN A 244 19.74 2.51 17.68
N ILE A 245 20.13 3.79 17.59
CA ILE A 245 19.74 4.66 16.47
C ILE A 245 20.82 4.48 15.39
N ILE A 246 20.45 3.95 14.22
CA ILE A 246 21.39 3.52 13.18
C ILE A 246 21.26 4.39 11.93
N PRO A 247 22.20 5.32 11.65
CA PRO A 247 22.15 6.12 10.43
C PRO A 247 22.54 5.28 9.20
N SER A 248 21.69 5.30 8.17
CA SER A 248 21.79 4.51 6.94
C SER A 248 21.55 5.38 5.71
N SER A 249 22.18 5.03 4.58
CA SER A 249 21.89 5.68 3.29
C SER A 249 20.59 5.15 2.69
N THR A 250 19.85 6.04 2.01
CA THR A 250 18.63 5.69 1.29
C THR A 250 18.58 6.37 -0.07
N GLY A 251 18.18 5.63 -1.10
CA GLY A 251 17.86 6.20 -2.41
C GLY A 251 16.45 6.78 -2.48
N ALA A 252 15.63 6.68 -1.43
CA ALA A 252 14.19 6.95 -1.49
C ALA A 252 13.83 8.39 -1.90
N ALA A 253 14.60 9.38 -1.42
CA ALA A 253 14.43 10.78 -1.82
C ALA A 253 14.82 11.01 -3.27
N VAL A 254 15.93 10.44 -3.74
CA VAL A 254 16.33 10.48 -5.16
C VAL A 254 15.30 9.75 -6.03
N ALA A 255 14.71 8.66 -5.54
CA ALA A 255 13.63 7.96 -6.24
C ALA A 255 12.35 8.79 -6.41
N VAL A 256 12.13 9.85 -5.60
CA VAL A 256 11.03 10.81 -5.87
C VAL A 256 11.24 11.51 -7.21
N THR A 257 12.48 11.73 -7.66
CA THR A 257 12.74 12.37 -8.96
C THR A 257 12.44 11.46 -10.15
N LYS A 258 12.19 10.16 -9.94
CA LYS A 258 11.63 9.28 -10.98
C LYS A 258 10.14 9.52 -11.22
N VAL A 259 9.40 10.00 -10.20
CA VAL A 259 7.93 10.22 -10.24
C VAL A 259 7.55 11.70 -10.20
N ILE A 260 8.50 12.59 -9.93
CA ILE A 260 8.38 14.05 -10.03
C ILE A 260 9.68 14.59 -10.69
N PRO A 261 9.83 14.48 -12.02
CA PRO A 261 11.12 14.75 -12.71
C PRO A 261 11.67 16.16 -12.52
N SER A 262 10.82 17.16 -12.29
CA SER A 262 11.18 18.56 -11.99
C SER A 262 12.01 18.76 -10.70
N LEU A 263 12.09 17.73 -9.86
CA LEU A 263 12.91 17.69 -8.64
C LEU A 263 14.30 17.05 -8.83
N THR A 264 14.65 16.64 -10.04
CA THR A 264 15.99 16.10 -10.36
C THR A 264 17.08 17.09 -9.93
N GLY A 265 18.01 16.63 -9.09
CA GLY A 265 19.08 17.46 -8.52
C GLY A 265 18.67 18.39 -7.38
N LYS A 266 17.38 18.46 -7.01
CA LYS A 266 16.84 19.34 -5.96
C LYS A 266 16.51 18.63 -4.65
N ILE A 267 16.33 17.31 -4.67
CA ILE A 267 15.96 16.53 -3.48
C ILE A 267 16.89 15.33 -3.27
N THR A 268 17.36 15.16 -2.04
CA THR A 268 18.10 13.97 -1.59
C THR A 268 17.85 13.74 -0.09
N GLY A 269 18.42 12.70 0.51
CA GLY A 269 18.17 12.40 1.91
C GLY A 269 18.91 11.21 2.49
N MET A 270 18.63 10.95 3.76
CA MET A 270 19.21 9.87 4.56
C MET A 270 18.16 9.24 5.49
N ALA A 271 18.55 8.22 6.24
CA ALA A 271 17.67 7.55 7.19
C ALA A 271 18.34 7.32 8.55
N PHE A 272 17.56 7.33 9.61
CA PHE A 272 17.91 6.72 10.90
C PHE A 272 16.97 5.55 11.14
N ARG A 273 17.50 4.32 11.31
CA ARG A 273 16.72 3.20 11.83
C ARG A 273 16.62 3.34 13.34
N VAL A 274 15.43 3.18 13.90
CA VAL A 274 15.17 3.32 15.33
C VAL A 274 14.49 2.07 15.91
N PRO A 275 14.52 1.85 17.24
CA PRO A 275 13.92 0.69 17.90
C PRO A 275 12.37 0.57 17.88
N THR A 276 11.68 1.03 16.83
CA THR A 276 10.26 0.70 16.58
C THR A 276 10.17 -0.52 15.65
N ILE A 277 9.11 -1.33 15.83
CA ILE A 277 8.90 -2.57 15.05
C ILE A 277 8.13 -2.33 13.76
N ASP A 278 7.32 -1.27 13.71
CA ASP A 278 6.71 -0.73 12.49
C ASP A 278 6.48 0.79 12.64
N VAL A 279 5.89 1.38 11.61
CA VAL A 279 5.64 2.80 11.37
C VAL A 279 6.90 3.65 11.34
N SER A 280 6.93 4.53 10.35
CA SER A 280 8.03 5.43 10.06
C SER A 280 7.52 6.84 9.81
N VAL A 281 8.43 7.81 9.86
CA VAL A 281 8.13 9.21 9.59
C VAL A 281 9.17 9.78 8.63
N VAL A 282 8.74 10.70 7.76
CA VAL A 282 9.62 11.55 6.96
C VAL A 282 9.63 12.97 7.54
N ASP A 283 10.84 13.50 7.70
CA ASP A 283 11.15 14.91 7.90
C ASP A 283 11.66 15.45 6.56
N LEU A 284 10.91 16.35 5.95
CA LEU A 284 11.30 17.07 4.75
C LEU A 284 11.61 18.52 5.11
N THR A 285 12.89 18.89 5.06
CA THR A 285 13.32 20.29 5.20
C THR A 285 13.55 20.85 3.81
N CYS A 286 12.80 21.88 3.41
CA CYS A 286 12.83 22.41 2.05
C CYS A 286 12.77 23.94 1.97
N ARG A 287 13.30 24.47 0.86
CA ARG A 287 13.14 25.87 0.45
C ARG A 287 12.11 25.96 -0.68
N LEU A 288 11.16 26.87 -0.53
CA LEU A 288 10.06 27.13 -1.47
C LEU A 288 10.33 28.41 -2.26
N GLN A 289 10.02 28.42 -3.56
CA GLN A 289 10.15 29.64 -4.37
C GLN A 289 9.06 30.66 -4.04
N LYS A 290 7.83 30.19 -3.83
CA LYS A 290 6.70 31.01 -3.40
C LYS A 290 6.76 31.22 -1.88
N ALA A 291 6.79 32.49 -1.46
CA ALA A 291 6.63 32.84 -0.04
C ALA A 291 5.19 32.57 0.41
N THR A 292 5.02 31.99 1.60
CA THR A 292 3.72 31.53 2.14
C THR A 292 3.75 31.51 3.68
N THR A 293 2.64 31.18 4.33
CA THR A 293 2.59 30.87 5.76
C THR A 293 2.44 29.36 6.02
N TYR A 294 2.66 28.92 7.26
CA TYR A 294 2.51 27.52 7.61
C TYR A 294 1.03 27.06 7.57
N GLU A 295 0.11 27.97 7.91
CA GLU A 295 -1.34 27.74 7.82
C GLU A 295 -1.81 27.55 6.38
N GLU A 296 -1.25 28.30 5.43
CA GLU A 296 -1.51 28.12 3.98
C GLU A 296 -1.02 26.75 3.48
N ILE A 297 0.17 26.32 3.93
CA ILE A 297 0.71 24.98 3.65
C ILE A 297 -0.22 23.89 4.19
N CYS A 298 -0.63 23.99 5.46
CA CYS A 298 -1.52 23.02 6.11
C CYS A 298 -2.89 22.96 5.43
N ALA A 299 -3.49 24.12 5.12
CA ALA A 299 -4.78 24.19 4.42
C ALA A 299 -4.71 23.56 3.02
N HIS A 300 -3.62 23.78 2.28
CA HIS A 300 -3.41 23.18 0.96
C HIS A 300 -3.24 21.65 1.05
N ILE A 301 -2.43 21.15 1.99
CA ILE A 301 -2.28 19.70 2.19
C ILE A 301 -3.62 19.07 2.58
N LYS A 302 -4.40 19.69 3.48
CA LYS A 302 -5.73 19.22 3.88
C LYS A 302 -6.65 19.11 2.66
N ALA A 303 -6.76 20.17 1.85
CA ALA A 303 -7.55 20.17 0.62
C ALA A 303 -7.11 19.09 -0.39
N ARG A 304 -5.80 18.84 -0.52
CA ARG A 304 -5.26 17.76 -1.38
C ARG A 304 -5.58 16.36 -0.84
N SER A 305 -5.53 16.17 0.48
CA SER A 305 -5.86 14.91 1.18
C SER A 305 -7.35 14.57 1.13
N GLU A 306 -8.22 15.58 1.13
CA GLU A 306 -9.68 15.42 1.05
C GLU A 306 -10.18 15.34 -0.40
N GLY A 307 -9.40 15.87 -1.35
CA GLY A 307 -9.67 15.91 -2.78
C GLY A 307 -8.80 14.97 -3.62
N SER A 308 -7.93 15.53 -4.46
CA SER A 308 -7.27 14.81 -5.57
C SER A 308 -6.27 13.72 -5.17
N GLN A 309 -5.81 13.69 -3.92
CA GLN A 309 -4.89 12.66 -3.40
C GLN A 309 -5.52 11.83 -2.27
N LYS A 310 -6.85 11.87 -2.14
CA LYS A 310 -7.61 11.10 -1.14
C LYS A 310 -7.31 9.61 -1.21
N GLY A 311 -7.05 9.00 -0.06
CA GLY A 311 -6.63 7.61 0.08
C GLY A 311 -5.11 7.40 0.00
N PHE A 312 -4.35 8.36 -0.54
CA PHE A 312 -2.88 8.30 -0.62
C PHE A 312 -2.23 9.30 0.33
N LEU A 313 -2.70 10.54 0.32
CA LEU A 313 -2.31 11.61 1.24
C LEU A 313 -3.37 11.74 2.34
N GLY A 314 -2.92 11.80 3.59
CA GLY A 314 -3.71 12.13 4.77
C GLY A 314 -3.24 13.43 5.42
N TYR A 315 -4.07 13.94 6.32
CA TYR A 315 -3.79 15.10 7.16
C TYR A 315 -4.19 14.75 8.61
N SER A 316 -3.40 15.19 9.58
CA SER A 316 -3.65 15.05 11.03
C SER A 316 -3.39 16.38 11.72
N ASP A 317 -4.39 16.88 12.45
CA ASP A 317 -4.34 17.96 13.43
C ASP A 317 -4.54 17.44 14.87
N GLU A 318 -4.26 16.14 15.08
CA GLU A 318 -4.28 15.46 16.38
C GLU A 318 -2.84 15.10 16.84
N PRO A 319 -2.54 15.17 18.15
CA PRO A 319 -1.20 14.93 18.71
C PRO A 319 -0.87 13.43 18.81
N LEU A 320 -0.78 12.76 17.65
CA LEU A 320 -0.58 11.32 17.51
C LEU A 320 0.91 10.92 17.56
N VAL A 321 1.17 9.64 17.75
CA VAL A 321 2.50 9.01 17.74
C VAL A 321 2.54 7.79 16.82
N SER A 322 3.73 7.19 16.61
CA SER A 322 3.94 6.14 15.61
C SER A 322 2.92 4.98 15.68
N THR A 323 2.55 4.51 16.87
CA THR A 323 1.62 3.38 17.03
C THR A 323 0.20 3.68 16.55
N ASP A 324 -0.19 4.95 16.47
CA ASP A 324 -1.54 5.35 16.07
C ASP A 324 -1.78 5.22 14.55
N PHE A 325 -0.70 5.00 13.79
CA PHE A 325 -0.73 4.76 12.34
C PHE A 325 -0.53 3.28 11.98
N GLU A 326 -0.42 2.36 12.94
CA GLU A 326 -0.30 0.92 12.66
C GLU A 326 -1.56 0.39 11.95
N GLY A 327 -1.40 -0.13 10.74
CA GLY A 327 -2.52 -0.55 9.89
C GLY A 327 -3.18 0.57 9.07
N ASP A 328 -2.63 1.79 9.06
CA ASP A 328 -3.14 2.85 8.17
C ASP A 328 -2.83 2.51 6.70
N LEU A 329 -3.87 2.55 5.86
CA LEU A 329 -3.77 2.27 4.43
C LEU A 329 -3.29 3.47 3.60
N ARG A 330 -3.17 4.66 4.17
CA ARG A 330 -2.66 5.86 3.48
C ARG A 330 -1.16 5.76 3.26
N SER A 331 -0.68 6.31 2.14
CA SER A 331 0.75 6.29 1.82
C SER A 331 1.55 7.25 2.71
N SER A 332 1.00 8.44 2.96
CA SER A 332 1.67 9.57 3.62
C SER A 332 0.63 10.36 4.41
N ILE A 333 0.79 10.51 5.73
CA ILE A 333 -0.13 11.26 6.60
C ILE A 333 0.61 12.46 7.15
N PHE A 334 0.31 13.65 6.64
CA PHE A 334 0.94 14.89 7.10
C PHE A 334 0.53 15.22 8.53
N ASP A 335 1.51 15.59 9.34
CA ASP A 335 1.36 16.00 10.73
C ASP A 335 1.46 17.53 10.82
N ALA A 336 0.34 18.17 11.12
CA ALA A 336 0.20 19.62 11.12
C ALA A 336 0.78 20.31 12.35
N ASP A 337 1.04 19.58 13.44
CA ASP A 337 1.59 20.14 14.68
C ASP A 337 3.09 19.81 14.85
N ALA A 338 3.60 18.77 14.18
CA ALA A 338 5.02 18.40 14.24
C ALA A 338 5.92 19.17 13.25
N GLY A 339 5.36 19.84 12.24
CA GLY A 339 6.13 20.69 11.31
C GLY A 339 6.52 22.04 11.93
N ILE A 340 7.46 22.73 11.29
CA ILE A 340 7.88 24.08 11.74
C ILE A 340 8.42 24.93 10.58
N MET A 341 7.98 26.18 10.52
CA MET A 341 8.43 27.16 9.53
C MET A 341 9.44 28.13 10.15
N LEU A 342 10.61 28.31 9.53
CA LEU A 342 11.63 29.25 9.99
C LEU A 342 11.38 30.67 9.46
N ASN A 343 10.93 30.76 8.21
CA ASN A 343 10.59 31.99 7.49
C ASN A 343 9.68 31.62 6.30
N PRO A 344 9.05 32.60 5.61
CA PRO A 344 8.06 32.35 4.56
C PRO A 344 8.51 31.47 3.38
N ASN A 345 9.81 31.20 3.22
CA ASN A 345 10.37 30.37 2.17
C ASN A 345 11.09 29.11 2.68
N PHE A 346 11.24 28.88 3.99
CA PHE A 346 12.00 27.75 4.54
C PHE A 346 11.26 27.03 5.66
N VAL A 347 10.95 25.76 5.42
CA VAL A 347 10.02 24.98 6.24
C VAL A 347 10.49 23.54 6.44
N LYS A 348 10.14 22.96 7.59
CA LYS A 348 10.21 21.54 7.89
C LYS A 348 8.80 20.98 7.93
N LEU A 349 8.55 19.94 7.13
CA LEU A 349 7.28 19.24 7.01
C LEU A 349 7.45 17.80 7.49
N VAL A 350 6.47 17.29 8.23
CA VAL A 350 6.49 15.95 8.82
C VAL A 350 5.34 15.14 8.27
N ALA A 351 5.60 13.88 7.88
CA ALA A 351 4.54 12.96 7.50
C ALA A 351 4.83 11.52 7.95
N TRP A 352 3.85 10.91 8.60
CA TRP A 352 3.86 9.52 9.03
C TRP A 352 3.51 8.58 7.87
N TYR A 353 3.99 7.35 7.95
CA TYR A 353 3.59 6.27 7.05
C TYR A 353 3.80 4.91 7.72
N ASP A 354 2.78 4.05 7.65
CA ASP A 354 2.98 2.63 7.90
C ASP A 354 3.84 2.06 6.76
N ASN A 355 5.07 1.67 7.10
CA ASN A 355 6.04 1.24 6.12
C ASN A 355 5.79 -0.19 5.62
N GLU A 356 4.87 -0.94 6.23
CA GLU A 356 4.46 -2.26 5.76
C GLU A 356 3.03 -2.25 5.20
N TYR A 357 2.04 -1.78 5.95
CA TYR A 357 0.62 -1.86 5.61
C TYR A 357 0.22 -0.86 4.52
N GLY A 358 0.51 0.43 4.70
CA GLY A 358 0.25 1.47 3.70
C GLY A 358 1.00 1.20 2.38
N TYR A 359 2.25 0.72 2.48
CA TYR A 359 3.02 0.27 1.32
C TYR A 359 2.43 -0.97 0.62
N SER A 360 1.97 -1.97 1.39
CA SER A 360 1.31 -3.16 0.82
C SER A 360 0.00 -2.81 0.13
N GLY A 361 -0.75 -1.83 0.65
CA GLY A 361 -1.91 -1.25 -0.02
C GLY A 361 -1.54 -0.66 -1.38
N ARG A 362 -0.43 0.07 -1.48
CA ARG A 362 0.06 0.63 -2.76
C ARG A 362 0.48 -0.43 -3.77
N VAL A 363 1.04 -1.55 -3.33
CA VAL A 363 1.33 -2.68 -4.22
C VAL A 363 0.02 -3.24 -4.82
N VAL A 364 -1.02 -3.46 -4.00
CA VAL A 364 -2.32 -3.96 -4.49
C VAL A 364 -3.02 -2.93 -5.40
N ASP A 365 -3.00 -1.65 -5.04
CA ASP A 365 -3.56 -0.57 -5.86
C ASP A 365 -2.85 -0.46 -7.22
N LEU A 366 -1.52 -0.59 -7.25
CA LEU A 366 -0.74 -0.61 -8.49
C LEU A 366 -1.08 -1.83 -9.35
N MET A 367 -1.21 -3.03 -8.76
CA MET A 367 -1.61 -4.24 -9.50
C MET A 367 -2.99 -4.08 -10.14
N LYS A 368 -3.98 -3.52 -9.42
CA LYS A 368 -5.31 -3.21 -9.96
C LYS A 368 -5.26 -2.15 -11.07
N HIS A 369 -4.44 -1.11 -10.91
CA HIS A 369 -4.27 -0.04 -11.89
C HIS A 369 -3.65 -0.55 -13.20
N VAL A 370 -2.53 -1.29 -13.11
CA VAL A 370 -1.88 -1.94 -14.26
C VAL A 370 -2.87 -2.82 -15.01
N ALA A 371 -3.61 -3.68 -14.31
CA ALA A 371 -4.64 -4.53 -14.93
C ALA A 371 -5.78 -3.74 -15.61
N THR A 372 -6.15 -2.59 -15.03
CA THR A 372 -7.16 -1.68 -15.59
C THR A 372 -6.66 -0.94 -16.84
N VAL A 373 -5.37 -0.64 -16.93
CA VAL A 373 -4.74 -0.06 -18.13
C VAL A 373 -4.59 -1.11 -19.22
N ASP A 374 -4.04 -2.27 -18.91
CA ASP A 374 -3.84 -3.38 -19.86
C ASP A 374 -5.16 -3.79 -20.54
N ALA A 375 -6.26 -3.85 -19.78
CA ALA A 375 -7.59 -4.16 -20.29
C ALA A 375 -8.15 -3.09 -21.25
N LYS A 376 -7.74 -1.82 -21.11
CA LYS A 376 -8.10 -0.73 -22.04
C LYS A 376 -7.23 -0.71 -23.29
N VAL A 377 -5.97 -1.13 -23.19
CA VAL A 377 -5.03 -1.21 -24.32
C VAL A 377 -5.32 -2.45 -25.18
N SER A 378 -5.91 -3.49 -24.59
CA SER A 378 -6.27 -4.75 -25.27
C SER A 378 -7.67 -4.75 -25.90
N ALA A 379 -8.44 -3.67 -25.78
CA ALA A 379 -9.84 -3.53 -26.22
C ALA A 379 -9.98 -2.63 -27.46
#